data_AF-A0ABD1ZSX5-F1
#
_entry.id   AF-A0ABD1ZSX5-F1
#
_cell.length_a   1.000
_cell.length_b   1.000
_cell.length_c   1.000
_cell.angle_alpha   90.00
_cell.angle_beta   90.00
_cell.angle_gamma   90.00
#
_symmetry.space_group_name_H-M   'P 1'
#
loop_
_entity.id
_entity.type
_entity.pdbx_description
1 polymer ?
#
loop_
_entity_poly.entity_id
_entity_poly.type
_entity_poly.pdbx_seq_one_letter_code
_entity_poly.pdbx_strand_id
1 'polypeptide(L)'
;MRIAILKLYKDLLRYGEQLRFTDKKYYRKKIREEFRQNKTLTELADIDFQLKKGLMLLKNRRVTFKMNIYANALFSCVPSILSKRSLFYNVFQCIDEKILPFHIPSYCNRDKKSRFHHTQRISSYNQIRLKSFKRYLDYSKVPTIDENELEEKFVKGSGPGGQATNKTNNAVTLKHKPTGIVVKCHETRSLWINQKRAREIMITKLDNLLNGDQSIESQERVLSKKMLIKKQQRQKKLSDLKKSFKEREGLV
;
A
#
# COMPACT_ATOMS: atom_id res chain seq x y z
N MET A 1 23.30 28.21 15.54
CA MET A 1 22.47 27.02 15.25
C MET A 1 20.96 27.30 15.19
N ARG A 2 20.33 27.79 16.27
CA ARG A 2 18.86 28.05 16.30
C ARG A 2 18.35 28.94 15.15
N ILE A 3 19.09 30.00 14.80
CA ILE A 3 18.75 30.91 13.69
C ILE A 3 18.76 30.17 12.34
N ALA A 4 19.75 29.30 12.10
CA ALA A 4 19.87 28.52 10.88
C ALA A 4 18.71 27.53 10.71
N ILE A 5 18.28 26.90 11.81
CA ILE A 5 17.14 25.96 11.83
C ILE A 5 15.83 26.70 11.51
N LEU A 6 15.62 27.88 12.11
CA LEU A 6 14.44 28.71 11.83
C LEU A 6 14.42 29.23 10.39
N LYS A 7 15.58 29.60 9.85
CA LYS A 7 15.74 30.01 8.45
C LYS A 7 15.39 28.85 7.50
N LEU A 8 15.95 27.67 7.74
CA LEU A 8 15.65 26.45 6.97
C LEU A 8 14.15 26.13 6.99
N TYR A 9 13.50 26.20 8.16
CA TYR A 9 12.07 25.95 8.29
C TYR A 9 11.23 26.91 7.42
N LYS A 10 11.53 28.21 7.47
CA LYS A 10 10.85 29.22 6.63
C LYS A 10 11.10 28.97 5.14
N ASP A 11 12.31 28.61 4.77
CA ASP A 11 12.69 28.34 3.38
C ASP A 11 11.99 27.09 2.82
N LEU A 12 11.88 26.03 3.63
CA LEU A 12 11.14 24.82 3.27
C LEU A 12 9.64 25.09 3.09
N LEU A 13 9.04 25.92 3.93
CA LEU A 13 7.64 26.33 3.78
C LEU A 13 7.44 27.15 2.50
N ARG A 14 8.32 28.12 2.22
CA ARG A 14 8.29 28.91 0.98
C ARG A 14 8.44 28.06 -0.28
N TYR A 15 9.37 27.10 -0.25
CA TYR A 15 9.55 26.15 -1.34
C TYR A 15 8.30 25.28 -1.55
N GLY A 16 7.63 24.86 -0.47
CA GLY A 16 6.37 24.11 -0.53
C GLY A 16 5.24 24.82 -1.28
N GLU A 17 5.19 26.16 -1.22
CA GLU A 17 4.19 26.95 -1.96
C GLU A 17 4.35 26.89 -3.47
N GLN A 18 5.60 26.75 -3.93
CA GLN A 18 5.99 26.72 -5.34
C GLN A 18 5.76 25.35 -6.00
N LEU A 19 5.38 24.31 -5.23
CA LEU A 19 5.14 22.97 -5.75
C LEU A 19 3.83 22.90 -6.55
N ARG A 20 3.92 22.45 -7.81
CA ARG A 20 2.77 22.29 -8.74
C ARG A 20 2.12 20.91 -8.67
N PHE A 21 2.91 19.87 -8.43
CA PHE A 21 2.49 18.45 -8.56
C PHE A 21 2.39 17.69 -7.23
N THR A 22 2.51 18.39 -6.10
CA THR A 22 2.45 17.79 -4.76
C THR A 22 1.39 18.50 -3.94
N ASP A 23 0.61 17.74 -3.17
CA ASP A 23 -0.34 18.32 -2.23
C ASP A 23 0.38 19.19 -1.19
N LYS A 24 0.09 20.50 -1.22
CA LYS A 24 0.70 21.50 -0.34
C LYS A 24 0.38 21.23 1.14
N LYS A 25 -0.84 20.76 1.44
CA LYS A 25 -1.26 20.44 2.81
C LYS A 25 -0.46 19.25 3.34
N TYR A 26 -0.29 18.23 2.51
CA TYR A 26 0.55 17.07 2.84
C TYR A 26 2.01 17.48 3.06
N TYR A 27 2.59 18.26 2.16
CA TYR A 27 3.98 18.73 2.27
C TYR A 27 4.21 19.53 3.56
N ARG A 28 3.36 20.53 3.85
CA ARG A 28 3.44 21.33 5.07
C ARG A 28 3.31 20.47 6.33
N LYS A 29 2.37 19.51 6.35
CA LYS A 29 2.20 18.56 7.47
C LYS A 29 3.49 17.76 7.68
N LYS A 30 4.09 17.25 6.60
CA LYS A 30 5.31 16.44 6.68
C LYS A 30 6.51 17.22 7.21
N ILE A 31 6.72 18.45 6.74
CA ILE A 31 7.79 19.32 7.27
C ILE A 31 7.59 19.57 8.78
N ARG A 32 6.36 19.86 9.22
CA ARG A 32 6.07 20.07 10.65
C ARG A 32 6.34 18.81 11.49
N GLU A 33 6.00 17.63 10.98
CA GLU A 33 6.26 16.36 11.66
C GLU A 33 7.77 16.11 11.83
N GLU A 34 8.58 16.30 10.78
CA GLU A 34 10.04 16.11 10.85
C GLU A 34 10.69 17.06 11.86
N PHE A 35 10.32 18.35 11.86
CA PHE A 35 10.83 19.31 12.84
C PHE A 35 10.36 19.01 14.28
N ARG A 36 9.15 18.46 14.44
CA ARG A 36 8.62 18.05 15.74
C ARG A 36 9.37 16.82 16.28
N GLN A 37 9.69 15.86 15.42
CA GLN A 37 10.48 14.67 15.78
C GLN A 37 11.90 15.03 16.19
N ASN A 38 12.51 15.99 15.49
CA ASN A 38 13.87 16.45 15.76
C ASN A 38 13.97 17.48 16.89
N LYS A 39 12.86 17.80 17.58
CA LYS A 39 12.83 18.82 18.65
C LYS A 39 13.69 18.44 19.86
N THR A 40 13.81 17.15 20.15
CA THR A 40 14.53 16.63 21.32
C THR A 40 15.99 16.31 21.03
N LEU A 41 16.50 16.60 19.82
CA LEU A 41 17.90 16.35 19.49
C LEU A 41 18.80 17.34 20.25
N THR A 42 19.73 16.80 21.03
CA THR A 42 20.73 17.55 21.80
C THR A 42 22.13 17.43 21.21
N GLU A 43 22.41 16.30 20.54
CA GLU A 43 23.70 16.03 19.93
C GLU A 43 23.96 16.93 18.71
N LEU A 44 25.09 17.64 18.73
CA LEU A 44 25.48 18.59 17.68
C LEU A 44 25.59 17.92 16.30
N ALA A 45 26.16 16.71 16.25
CA ALA A 45 26.32 15.94 15.01
C ALA A 45 24.97 15.60 14.36
N ASP A 46 23.97 15.23 15.17
CA ASP A 46 22.63 14.91 14.68
C ASP A 46 21.90 16.17 14.21
N ILE A 47 22.04 17.28 14.93
CA ILE A 47 21.48 18.58 14.55
C ILE A 47 22.06 19.02 13.19
N ASP A 48 23.38 18.89 13.01
CA ASP A 48 24.07 19.24 11.78
C ASP A 48 23.67 18.32 10.62
N PHE A 49 23.54 17.02 10.88
CA PHE A 49 23.07 16.05 9.89
C PHE A 49 21.66 16.40 9.39
N GLN A 50 20.73 16.69 10.29
CA GLN A 50 19.35 17.04 9.93
C GLN A 50 19.29 18.40 9.22
N LEU A 51 20.09 19.38 9.64
CA LEU A 51 20.21 20.68 8.98
C LEU A 51 20.71 20.52 7.54
N LYS A 52 21.77 19.72 7.33
CA LYS A 52 22.34 19.42 6.01
C LYS A 52 21.34 18.67 5.12
N LYS A 53 20.59 17.72 5.69
CA LYS A 53 19.52 16.98 5.00
C LYS A 53 18.43 17.92 4.48
N GLY A 54 17.96 18.86 5.30
CA GLY A 54 16.96 19.84 4.89
C GLY A 54 17.48 20.82 3.82
N LEU A 55 18.72 21.28 3.93
CA LEU A 55 19.35 22.14 2.93
C LEU A 55 19.52 21.43 1.58
N MET A 56 19.83 20.13 1.58
CA MET A 56 19.93 19.33 0.36
C MET A 56 18.60 19.24 -0.39
N LEU A 57 17.47 19.21 0.32
CA LEU A 57 16.14 19.21 -0.29
C LEU A 57 15.89 20.51 -1.08
N LEU A 58 16.27 21.65 -0.51
CA LEU A 58 16.18 22.95 -1.16
C LEU A 58 17.13 23.08 -2.36
N LYS A 59 18.37 22.58 -2.23
CA LYS A 59 19.38 22.63 -3.30
C LYS A 59 18.97 21.80 -4.51
N ASN A 60 18.49 20.58 -4.29
CA ASN A 60 18.20 19.65 -5.38
C ASN A 60 16.83 19.90 -6.04
N ARG A 61 15.96 20.72 -5.42
CA ARG A 61 14.58 21.00 -5.85
C ARG A 61 13.76 19.75 -6.21
N ARG A 62 14.15 18.58 -5.70
CA ARG A 62 13.47 17.30 -5.87
C ARG A 62 12.85 16.89 -4.56
N VAL A 63 11.52 16.82 -4.53
CA VAL A 63 10.76 16.27 -3.39
C VAL A 63 10.80 14.75 -3.44
N THR A 64 11.97 14.14 -3.24
CA THR A 64 12.07 12.69 -3.03
C THR A 64 12.12 12.44 -1.52
N PHE A 65 10.95 12.33 -0.88
CA PHE A 65 10.81 11.95 0.54
C PHE A 65 11.29 10.52 0.86
N LYS A 66 11.86 9.80 -0.12
CA LYS A 66 12.53 8.51 0.08
C LYS A 66 14.03 8.74 0.24
N MET A 67 14.47 9.22 1.41
CA MET A 67 15.89 9.18 1.80
C MET A 67 16.00 8.79 3.27
N ASN A 68 15.88 7.49 3.53
CA ASN A 68 16.41 6.83 4.72
C ASN A 68 17.07 5.52 4.23
N ILE A 69 18.39 5.56 4.02
CA ILE A 69 19.38 4.89 4.88
C ILE A 69 19.10 3.39 4.97
N TYR A 70 19.66 2.64 4.03
CA TYR A 70 20.32 1.36 4.31
C TYR A 70 21.63 1.34 3.53
N ALA A 71 22.50 2.30 3.85
CA ALA A 71 23.93 2.06 3.84
C ALA A 71 24.31 2.03 5.31
N ASN A 72 24.49 0.83 5.85
CA ASN A 72 25.30 0.46 7.03
C ASN A 72 24.92 -0.96 7.44
N ALA A 73 25.48 -1.94 6.73
CA ALA A 73 26.13 -3.01 7.46
C ALA A 73 27.44 -2.40 7.96
N LEU A 74 27.60 -2.20 9.27
CA LEU A 74 28.87 -2.16 10.00
C LEU A 74 28.61 -1.79 11.48
N PHE A 75 29.00 -2.71 12.38
CA PHE A 75 29.21 -2.59 13.84
C PHE A 75 27.96 -2.38 14.72
N SER A 76 27.43 -3.42 15.39
CA SER A 76 27.87 -4.07 16.64
C SER A 76 27.75 -3.19 17.91
N CYS A 77 27.09 -3.76 18.94
CA CYS A 77 26.99 -3.36 20.35
C CYS A 77 25.65 -2.72 20.82
N VAL A 78 24.96 -3.51 21.63
CA VAL A 78 23.93 -3.19 22.65
C VAL A 78 24.67 -2.70 23.93
N PRO A 79 24.07 -2.35 25.11
CA PRO A 79 22.72 -1.90 25.52
C PRO A 79 22.72 -0.69 26.51
N SER A 80 21.51 -0.35 27.03
CA SER A 80 21.14 0.19 28.38
C SER A 80 20.37 1.54 28.32
N ILE A 81 19.07 1.61 28.66
CA ILE A 81 18.34 1.50 29.96
C ILE A 81 18.49 2.77 30.83
N LEU A 82 17.36 3.15 31.46
CA LEU A 82 17.10 4.16 32.51
C LEU A 82 16.78 5.58 31.97
N SER A 83 15.55 6.10 32.08
CA SER A 83 14.72 6.36 33.27
C SER A 83 14.71 7.86 33.59
N LYS A 84 13.66 8.58 33.20
CA LYS A 84 12.70 9.18 34.14
C LYS A 84 11.64 9.99 33.40
N ARG A 85 10.43 9.75 33.90
CA ARG A 85 9.14 10.32 33.59
C ARG A 85 8.90 11.41 34.65
N SER A 86 8.14 12.45 34.31
CA SER A 86 7.73 13.54 35.22
C SER A 86 8.90 14.48 35.56
N LEU A 87 8.86 15.79 35.37
CA LEU A 87 7.80 16.78 35.47
C LEU A 87 8.19 17.88 34.48
N PHE A 88 7.26 18.39 33.68
CA PHE A 88 7.20 19.78 33.19
C PHE A 88 6.01 19.86 32.22
N TYR A 89 4.87 19.42 32.74
CA TYR A 89 3.61 20.07 32.41
C TYR A 89 3.62 21.39 33.17
N ASN A 90 3.05 22.43 32.55
CA ASN A 90 3.04 23.84 32.94
C ASN A 90 4.11 24.66 32.20
N VAL A 91 3.67 25.79 31.65
CA VAL A 91 4.42 26.83 30.88
C VAL A 91 4.25 26.82 29.34
N PHE A 92 3.26 26.14 28.76
CA PHE A 92 2.85 26.46 27.37
C PHE A 92 1.33 26.42 27.16
N GLN A 93 0.62 27.23 27.94
CA GLN A 93 -0.84 27.40 27.83
C GLN A 93 -1.27 28.88 27.68
N CYS A 94 -0.36 29.74 27.22
CA CYS A 94 -0.72 31.09 26.81
C CYS A 94 -0.28 31.30 25.36
N ILE A 95 -1.17 31.87 24.55
CA ILE A 95 -1.08 32.12 23.11
C ILE A 95 -1.56 30.94 22.26
N ASP A 96 -2.89 30.75 22.23
CA ASP A 96 -3.68 30.56 20.99
C ASP A 96 -5.19 30.41 21.32
N GLU A 97 -5.71 31.27 22.20
CA GLU A 97 -7.15 31.51 22.29
C GLU A 97 -7.45 32.87 21.67
N LYS A 98 -8.00 32.83 20.46
CA LYS A 98 -8.93 33.80 19.82
C LYS A 98 -8.76 33.71 18.31
N ILE A 99 -9.53 32.83 17.67
CA ILE A 99 -10.31 33.08 16.44
C ILE A 99 -11.26 31.88 16.23
N LEU A 100 -12.51 32.18 16.55
CA LEU A 100 -13.82 31.64 16.15
C LEU A 100 -14.29 30.21 16.53
N PRO A 101 -15.55 30.12 16.99
CA PRO A 101 -16.21 28.91 17.49
C PRO A 101 -16.96 28.20 16.36
N PHE A 102 -16.98 26.87 16.37
CA PHE A 102 -18.09 26.12 15.77
C PHE A 102 -18.20 24.74 16.43
N HIS A 103 -19.34 24.53 17.06
CA HIS A 103 -19.76 23.29 17.69
C HIS A 103 -20.15 22.29 16.60
N ILE A 104 -19.57 21.08 16.58
CA ILE A 104 -20.10 19.92 15.86
C ILE A 104 -19.98 18.69 16.77
N PRO A 105 -20.99 17.80 16.82
CA PRO A 105 -21.31 16.98 17.99
C PRO A 105 -20.41 15.76 18.17
N SER A 106 -20.45 15.25 19.41
CA SER A 106 -20.05 13.91 19.80
C SER A 106 -20.65 12.84 18.87
N TYR A 107 -19.78 12.10 18.19
CA TYR A 107 -20.09 10.72 17.82
C TYR A 107 -18.99 9.80 18.29
N CYS A 108 -19.34 9.10 19.37
CA CYS A 108 -18.72 7.87 19.79
C CYS A 108 -18.86 6.87 18.64
N ASN A 109 -17.76 6.33 18.11
CA ASN A 109 -17.82 5.04 17.44
C ASN A 109 -16.67 4.17 17.92
N ARG A 110 -16.99 3.50 19.03
CA ARG A 110 -16.27 2.40 19.64
C ARG A 110 -16.63 1.13 18.86
N ASP A 111 -16.14 0.98 17.63
CA ASP A 111 -16.28 -0.29 16.91
C ASP A 111 -15.05 -1.18 17.16
N LYS A 112 -15.23 -2.02 18.19
CA LYS A 112 -14.46 -3.24 18.41
C LYS A 112 -14.60 -4.15 17.18
N LYS A 113 -13.71 -4.02 16.19
CA LYS A 113 -13.41 -5.15 15.32
C LYS A 113 -12.45 -6.08 16.06
N SER A 114 -13.07 -6.97 16.84
CA SER A 114 -12.59 -8.35 16.99
C SER A 114 -12.27 -8.85 15.58
N ARG A 115 -10.98 -8.85 15.27
CA ARG A 115 -10.44 -9.51 14.10
C ARG A 115 -9.36 -10.40 14.66
N PHE A 116 -9.74 -11.63 14.97
CA PHE A 116 -8.79 -12.73 15.07
C PHE A 116 -8.14 -12.86 13.70
N HIS A 117 -7.12 -12.03 13.47
CA HIS A 117 -6.14 -12.31 12.46
C HIS A 117 -5.17 -13.27 13.10
N HIS A 118 -5.22 -14.53 12.70
CA HIS A 118 -4.01 -15.32 12.71
C HIS A 118 -3.08 -14.70 11.66
N THR A 119 -2.40 -13.59 12.02
CA THR A 119 -1.34 -13.04 11.20
C THR A 119 -0.16 -13.98 11.35
N GLN A 120 -0.05 -14.95 10.45
CA GLN A 120 1.28 -15.41 10.09
C GLN A 120 2.06 -14.15 9.71
N ARG A 121 3.08 -13.86 10.51
CA ARG A 121 3.94 -12.68 10.38
C ARG A 121 4.73 -12.84 9.07
N ILE A 122 4.11 -12.48 7.94
CA ILE A 122 4.80 -12.43 6.65
C ILE A 122 5.85 -11.33 6.81
N SER A 123 7.09 -11.77 6.95
CA SER A 123 8.28 -10.93 6.94
C SER A 123 8.14 -9.85 5.85
N SER A 124 8.18 -8.59 6.26
CA SER A 124 8.08 -7.40 5.41
C SER A 124 9.24 -7.24 4.41
N TYR A 125 10.15 -8.22 4.35
CA TYR A 125 11.31 -8.25 3.46
C TYR A 125 11.08 -8.94 2.11
N ASN A 126 9.88 -9.45 1.81
CA ASN A 126 9.57 -10.09 0.53
C ASN A 126 8.37 -9.48 -0.20
N GLN A 127 8.27 -8.14 -0.25
CA GLN A 127 7.58 -7.52 -1.39
C GLN A 127 8.53 -7.47 -2.58
N ILE A 128 8.79 -8.65 -3.16
CA ILE A 128 9.25 -8.72 -4.55
C ILE A 128 8.19 -7.95 -5.33
N ARG A 129 8.57 -6.82 -5.94
CA ARG A 129 7.73 -6.11 -6.90
C ARG A 129 7.51 -7.09 -8.06
N LEU A 130 6.46 -7.92 -7.99
CA LEU A 130 6.01 -8.72 -9.11
C LEU A 130 5.82 -7.72 -10.26
N LYS A 131 6.67 -7.82 -11.29
CA LYS A 131 6.49 -6.99 -12.49
C LYS A 131 5.09 -7.34 -12.99
N SER A 132 4.21 -6.34 -13.00
CA SER A 132 2.82 -6.53 -13.41
C SER A 132 2.80 -7.25 -14.77
N PHE A 133 2.19 -8.43 -14.82
CA PHE A 133 2.06 -9.22 -16.05
C PHE A 133 1.27 -8.45 -17.12
N LYS A 134 0.54 -7.42 -16.73
CA LYS A 134 -0.31 -6.56 -17.56
C LYS A 134 0.35 -6.02 -18.83
N ARG A 135 1.68 -5.84 -18.86
CA ARG A 135 2.38 -5.39 -20.09
C ARG A 135 2.54 -6.48 -21.16
N TYR A 136 2.45 -7.75 -20.76
CA TYR A 136 2.67 -8.90 -21.65
C TYR A 136 1.36 -9.59 -22.05
N LEU A 137 0.22 -9.08 -21.55
CA LEU A 137 -1.10 -9.61 -21.87
C LEU A 137 -1.65 -8.85 -23.07
N ASP A 138 -2.16 -9.61 -24.02
CA ASP A 138 -2.86 -9.09 -25.18
C ASP A 138 -4.36 -8.99 -24.87
N TYR A 139 -4.87 -7.76 -24.84
CA TYR A 139 -6.27 -7.44 -24.55
C TYR A 139 -7.11 -7.22 -25.81
N SER A 140 -6.52 -7.30 -27.02
CA SER A 140 -7.22 -6.95 -28.27
C SER A 140 -8.44 -7.81 -28.56
N LYS A 141 -8.50 -9.02 -28.02
CA LYS A 141 -9.60 -9.98 -28.26
C LYS A 141 -10.64 -10.03 -27.14
N VAL A 142 -10.48 -9.25 -26.08
CA VAL A 142 -11.42 -9.28 -24.96
C VAL A 142 -12.80 -8.82 -25.43
N PRO A 143 -13.87 -9.61 -25.17
CA PRO A 143 -15.21 -9.26 -25.63
C PRO A 143 -15.75 -8.04 -24.88
N THR A 144 -16.36 -7.13 -25.64
CA THR A 144 -17.16 -6.03 -25.09
C THR A 144 -18.59 -6.55 -24.86
N ILE A 145 -19.14 -6.29 -23.67
CA ILE A 145 -20.51 -6.73 -23.32
C ILE A 145 -21.47 -5.55 -23.49
N ASP A 146 -22.59 -5.76 -24.18
CA ASP A 146 -23.70 -4.81 -24.17
C ASP A 146 -24.59 -5.04 -22.94
N GLU A 147 -25.00 -3.97 -22.27
CA GLU A 147 -25.82 -4.05 -21.05
C GLU A 147 -27.24 -4.55 -21.36
N ASN A 148 -27.74 -4.39 -22.61
CA ASN A 148 -29.07 -4.87 -23.01
C ASN A 148 -29.16 -6.41 -23.06
N GLU A 149 -28.03 -7.08 -23.28
CA GLU A 149 -27.92 -8.54 -23.33
C GLU A 149 -27.82 -9.18 -21.93
N LEU A 150 -27.71 -8.36 -20.89
CA LEU A 150 -27.60 -8.81 -19.51
C LEU A 150 -28.97 -8.80 -18.81
N GLU A 151 -29.23 -9.87 -18.06
CA GLU A 151 -30.30 -9.93 -17.07
C GLU A 151 -29.68 -9.88 -15.67
N GLU A 152 -29.89 -8.77 -14.98
CA GLU A 152 -29.42 -8.57 -13.61
C GLU A 152 -30.54 -8.82 -12.60
N LYS A 153 -30.27 -9.63 -11.58
CA LYS A 153 -31.19 -9.91 -10.47
C LYS A 153 -30.49 -9.75 -9.13
N PHE A 154 -31.15 -9.06 -8.20
CA PHE A 154 -30.67 -8.89 -6.83
C PHE A 154 -31.33 -9.91 -5.92
N VAL A 155 -30.51 -10.70 -5.24
CA VAL A 155 -30.96 -11.75 -4.32
C VAL A 155 -30.36 -11.51 -2.94
N LYS A 156 -30.97 -12.14 -1.94
CA LYS A 156 -30.41 -12.16 -0.59
C LYS A 156 -29.14 -13.02 -0.59
N GLY A 157 -28.15 -12.61 0.20
CA GLY A 157 -26.96 -13.43 0.41
C GLY A 157 -27.32 -14.77 1.04
N SER A 158 -26.59 -15.81 0.67
CA SER A 158 -26.72 -17.16 1.25
C SER A 158 -25.47 -17.50 2.07
N GLY A 159 -25.63 -18.31 3.12
CA GLY A 159 -24.53 -18.82 3.95
C GLY A 159 -24.58 -18.38 5.42
N PRO A 160 -23.62 -18.84 6.25
CA PRO A 160 -23.50 -18.46 7.66
C PRO A 160 -23.10 -16.98 7.75
N GLY A 161 -24.12 -16.11 7.73
CA GLY A 161 -24.00 -14.67 7.84
C GLY A 161 -24.80 -14.12 9.02
N GLY A 162 -24.50 -12.88 9.41
CA GLY A 162 -25.31 -12.15 10.38
C GLY A 162 -26.62 -11.64 9.76
N GLN A 163 -27.41 -10.91 10.56
CA GLN A 163 -28.67 -10.31 10.12
C GLN A 163 -28.55 -9.48 8.84
N ALA A 164 -27.40 -8.82 8.63
CA ALA A 164 -27.18 -7.99 7.45
C ALA A 164 -27.22 -8.78 6.14
N THR A 165 -26.64 -9.99 6.10
CA THR A 165 -26.59 -10.85 4.90
C THR A 165 -27.97 -11.37 4.52
N ASN A 166 -28.79 -11.72 5.52
CA ASN A 166 -30.11 -12.32 5.28
C ASN A 166 -31.21 -11.28 5.00
N LYS A 167 -31.01 -10.02 5.43
CA LYS A 167 -31.99 -8.95 5.24
C LYS A 167 -31.78 -8.16 3.95
N THR A 168 -30.53 -7.97 3.51
CA THR A 168 -30.23 -7.10 2.37
C THR A 168 -30.08 -7.88 1.05
N ASN A 169 -30.63 -7.32 -0.03
CA ASN A 169 -30.53 -7.88 -1.38
C ASN A 169 -29.24 -7.41 -2.06
N ASN A 170 -28.10 -7.74 -1.47
CA ASN A 170 -26.78 -7.28 -1.92
C ASN A 170 -26.06 -8.28 -2.84
N ALA A 171 -26.55 -9.52 -2.95
CA ALA A 171 -25.99 -10.53 -3.85
C ALA A 171 -26.53 -10.32 -5.25
N VAL A 172 -25.65 -10.39 -6.25
CA VAL A 172 -25.98 -10.14 -7.66
C VAL A 172 -25.93 -11.45 -8.42
N THR A 173 -27.00 -11.77 -9.13
CA THR A 173 -27.04 -12.82 -10.15
C THR A 173 -27.14 -12.14 -11.51
N LEU A 174 -26.11 -12.32 -12.33
CA LEU A 174 -26.00 -11.75 -13.66
C LEU A 174 -26.06 -12.90 -14.69
N LYS A 175 -26.99 -12.82 -15.63
CA LYS A 175 -27.12 -13.80 -16.73
C LYS A 175 -26.89 -13.09 -18.05
N HIS A 176 -26.05 -13.67 -18.90
CA HIS A 176 -25.89 -13.22 -20.27
C HIS A 176 -26.88 -13.99 -21.16
N LYS A 177 -27.84 -13.28 -21.77
CA LYS A 177 -28.94 -13.89 -22.53
C LYS A 177 -28.46 -14.78 -23.69
N PRO A 178 -27.56 -14.35 -24.58
CA PRO A 178 -27.25 -15.14 -25.77
C PRO A 178 -26.39 -16.36 -25.47
N THR A 179 -25.45 -16.29 -24.51
CA THR A 179 -24.61 -17.45 -24.14
C THR A 179 -25.20 -18.31 -23.02
N GLY A 180 -26.22 -17.83 -22.33
CA GLY A 180 -26.82 -18.51 -21.18
C GLY A 180 -25.94 -18.58 -19.93
N ILE A 181 -24.76 -17.93 -19.92
CA ILE A 181 -23.85 -17.95 -18.78
C ILE A 181 -24.48 -17.20 -17.60
N VAL A 182 -24.45 -17.84 -16.42
CA VAL A 182 -24.87 -17.23 -15.16
C VAL A 182 -23.67 -17.03 -14.24
N VAL A 183 -23.58 -15.85 -13.65
CA VAL A 183 -22.58 -15.45 -12.65
C VAL A 183 -23.33 -15.01 -11.40
N LYS A 184 -22.92 -15.55 -10.25
CA LYS A 184 -23.39 -15.09 -8.93
C LYS A 184 -22.22 -14.47 -8.19
N CYS A 185 -22.42 -13.29 -7.62
CA CYS A 185 -21.39 -12.58 -6.87
C CYS A 185 -21.96 -12.03 -5.55
N HIS A 186 -21.34 -12.41 -4.44
CA HIS A 186 -21.63 -11.92 -3.10
C HIS A 186 -20.32 -11.90 -2.28
N GLU A 187 -19.42 -10.98 -2.64
CA GLU A 187 -18.11 -10.83 -1.98
C GLU A 187 -18.15 -9.78 -0.86
N THR A 188 -18.90 -8.70 -1.05
CA THR A 188 -18.94 -7.56 -0.14
C THR A 188 -20.35 -7.23 0.29
N ARG A 189 -20.48 -6.43 1.36
CA ARG A 189 -21.78 -5.89 1.80
C ARG A 189 -22.38 -4.85 0.84
N SER A 190 -21.57 -4.30 -0.08
CA SER A 190 -21.98 -3.22 -0.98
C SER A 190 -22.49 -3.80 -2.29
N LEU A 191 -23.72 -3.44 -2.65
CA LEU A 191 -24.32 -3.88 -3.90
C LEU A 191 -23.48 -3.46 -5.11
N TRP A 192 -23.16 -2.17 -5.22
CA TRP A 192 -22.40 -1.61 -6.36
C TRP A 192 -21.06 -2.32 -6.60
N ILE A 193 -20.32 -2.65 -5.53
CA ILE A 193 -19.06 -3.38 -5.65
C ILE A 193 -19.32 -4.79 -6.20
N ASN A 194 -20.35 -5.48 -5.69
CA ASN A 194 -20.71 -6.81 -6.17
C ASN A 194 -21.19 -6.79 -7.63
N GLN A 195 -21.91 -5.74 -8.06
CA GLN A 195 -22.35 -5.56 -9.44
C GLN A 195 -21.17 -5.39 -10.40
N LYS A 196 -20.24 -4.51 -10.04
CA LYS A 196 -19.01 -4.29 -10.82
C LYS A 196 -18.21 -5.60 -10.93
N ARG A 197 -18.08 -6.32 -9.81
CA ARG A 197 -17.35 -7.58 -9.77
C ARG A 197 -18.03 -8.68 -10.58
N ALA A 198 -19.36 -8.76 -10.55
CA ALA A 198 -20.12 -9.70 -11.38
C ALA A 198 -19.88 -9.46 -12.88
N ARG A 199 -19.84 -8.20 -13.33
CA ARG A 199 -19.50 -7.84 -14.72
C ARG A 199 -18.07 -8.23 -15.07
N GLU A 200 -17.09 -7.94 -14.22
CA GLU A 200 -15.69 -8.36 -14.43
C GLU A 200 -15.58 -9.89 -14.60
N ILE A 201 -16.25 -10.66 -13.73
CA ILE A 201 -16.28 -12.13 -13.82
C ILE A 201 -16.99 -12.59 -15.09
N MET A 202 -18.07 -11.92 -15.50
CA MET A 202 -18.78 -12.24 -16.74
C MET A 202 -17.87 -12.07 -17.97
N ILE A 203 -17.13 -10.95 -18.04
CA ILE A 203 -16.16 -10.71 -19.12
C ILE A 203 -15.11 -11.81 -19.16
N THR A 204 -14.53 -12.17 -18.00
CA THR A 204 -13.55 -13.26 -17.93
C THR A 204 -14.13 -14.60 -18.41
N LYS A 205 -15.37 -14.93 -18.01
CA LYS A 205 -16.02 -16.17 -18.47
C LYS A 205 -16.31 -16.16 -19.96
N LEU A 206 -16.76 -15.04 -20.50
CA LEU A 206 -17.06 -14.90 -21.92
C LEU A 206 -15.76 -14.96 -22.75
N ASP A 207 -14.70 -14.31 -22.29
CA ASP A 207 -13.37 -14.37 -22.87
C ASP A 207 -12.83 -15.81 -22.91
N ASN A 208 -12.97 -16.56 -21.81
CA ASN A 208 -12.61 -17.97 -21.76
C ASN A 208 -13.43 -18.84 -22.72
N LEU A 209 -14.73 -18.55 -22.88
CA LEU A 209 -15.60 -19.30 -23.79
C LEU A 209 -15.27 -19.02 -25.26
N LEU A 210 -15.04 -17.76 -25.62
CA LEU A 210 -14.83 -17.33 -27.01
C LEU A 210 -13.39 -17.52 -27.48
N ASN A 211 -12.41 -17.16 -26.64
CA ASN A 211 -11.00 -17.12 -27.01
C ASN A 211 -10.18 -18.31 -26.51
N GLY A 212 -10.69 -19.10 -25.54
CA GLY A 212 -10.05 -20.32 -25.05
C GLY A 212 -8.59 -20.11 -24.64
N ASP A 213 -7.64 -20.69 -25.40
CA ASP A 213 -6.20 -20.58 -25.15
C ASP A 213 -5.66 -19.15 -25.25
N GLN A 214 -6.35 -18.27 -25.97
CA GLN A 214 -6.00 -16.87 -26.13
C GLN A 214 -6.66 -15.95 -25.10
N SER A 215 -7.47 -16.48 -24.18
CA SER A 215 -8.05 -15.68 -23.11
C SER A 215 -6.99 -15.07 -22.21
N ILE A 216 -7.32 -13.95 -21.57
CA ILE A 216 -6.41 -13.27 -20.63
C ILE A 216 -5.96 -14.23 -19.53
N GLU A 217 -6.88 -15.03 -19.00
CA GLU A 217 -6.58 -15.98 -17.94
C GLU A 217 -5.60 -17.07 -18.41
N SER A 218 -5.78 -17.60 -19.63
CA SER A 218 -4.85 -18.56 -20.22
C SER A 218 -3.46 -17.95 -20.42
N GLN A 219 -3.39 -16.74 -20.97
CA GLN A 219 -2.14 -16.00 -21.15
C GLN A 219 -1.40 -15.79 -19.81
N GLU A 220 -2.13 -15.40 -18.76
CA GLU A 220 -1.57 -15.24 -17.41
C GLU A 220 -1.01 -16.56 -16.86
N ARG A 221 -1.72 -17.69 -17.04
CA ARG A 221 -1.26 -19.02 -16.63
C ARG A 221 0.02 -19.41 -17.36
N VAL A 222 0.08 -19.20 -18.68
CA VAL A 222 1.28 -19.51 -19.49
C VAL A 222 2.49 -18.69 -19.05
N LEU A 223 2.31 -17.39 -18.85
CA LEU A 223 3.38 -16.50 -18.38
C LEU A 223 3.86 -16.88 -16.98
N SER A 224 2.93 -17.15 -16.07
CA SER A 224 3.23 -17.56 -14.69
C SER A 224 4.01 -18.88 -14.67
N LYS A 225 3.60 -19.87 -15.47
CA LYS A 225 4.30 -21.15 -15.63
C LYS A 225 5.72 -20.96 -16.17
N LYS A 226 5.90 -20.14 -17.21
CA LYS A 226 7.22 -19.81 -17.78
C LYS A 226 8.15 -19.16 -16.73
N MET A 227 7.61 -18.25 -15.92
CA MET A 227 8.40 -17.59 -14.85
C MET A 227 8.77 -18.57 -13.73
N LEU A 228 7.84 -19.46 -13.34
CA LEU A 228 8.11 -20.48 -12.34
C LEU A 228 9.22 -21.43 -12.78
N ILE A 229 9.17 -21.91 -14.03
CA ILE A 229 10.20 -22.79 -14.60
C ILE A 229 11.57 -22.08 -14.61
N LYS A 230 11.63 -20.82 -15.07
CA LYS A 230 12.88 -20.04 -15.05
C LYS A 230 13.44 -19.86 -13.63
N LYS A 231 12.57 -19.65 -12.64
CA LYS A 231 12.97 -19.54 -11.22
C LYS A 231 13.58 -20.86 -10.73
N GLN A 232 12.93 -21.99 -11.01
CA GLN A 232 13.42 -23.32 -10.63
C GLN A 232 14.78 -23.62 -11.27
N GLN A 233 14.94 -23.33 -12.57
CA GLN A 233 16.22 -23.50 -13.28
C GLN A 233 17.34 -22.65 -12.65
N ARG A 234 17.07 -21.39 -12.28
CA ARG A 234 18.05 -20.53 -11.60
C ARG A 234 18.43 -21.07 -10.22
N GLN A 235 17.46 -21.60 -9.47
CA GLN A 235 17.70 -22.20 -8.16
C GLN A 235 18.55 -23.46 -8.27
N LYS A 236 18.23 -24.34 -9.24
CA LYS A 236 19.00 -25.54 -9.53
C LYS A 236 20.45 -25.19 -9.89
N LYS A 237 20.65 -24.28 -10.86
CA LYS A 237 21.99 -23.81 -11.25
C LYS A 237 22.79 -23.25 -10.08
N LEU A 238 22.14 -22.48 -9.20
CA LEU A 238 22.79 -21.94 -8.00
C LEU A 238 23.17 -23.04 -7.01
N SER A 239 22.31 -24.04 -6.83
CA SER A 239 22.59 -25.21 -6.00
C SER A 239 23.79 -26.00 -6.52
N ASP A 240 23.82 -26.26 -7.82
CA ASP A 240 24.90 -27.00 -8.50
C ASP A 240 26.24 -26.23 -8.38
N LEU A 241 26.21 -24.90 -8.54
CA LEU A 241 27.39 -24.05 -8.37
C LEU A 241 27.89 -24.03 -6.91
N LYS A 242 26.98 -24.03 -5.93
CA LYS A 242 27.35 -24.14 -4.51
C LYS A 242 27.96 -25.49 -4.18
N LYS A 243 27.42 -26.57 -4.75
CA LYS A 243 27.94 -27.93 -4.56
C LYS A 243 29.36 -28.05 -5.12
N SER A 244 29.56 -27.66 -6.38
CA SER A 244 30.89 -27.65 -7.02
C SER A 244 31.89 -26.73 -6.33
N PHE A 245 31.45 -25.60 -5.75
CA PHE A 245 32.31 -24.76 -4.91
C PHE A 245 32.76 -25.50 -3.64
N LYS A 246 31.84 -26.14 -2.91
CA LYS A 246 32.19 -26.92 -1.70
C LYS A 246 33.16 -28.06 -1.99
N GLU A 247 32.95 -28.77 -3.09
CA GLU A 247 33.82 -29.87 -3.53
C GLU A 247 35.25 -29.38 -3.83
N ARG A 248 35.40 -28.24 -4.53
CA ARG A 248 36.73 -27.66 -4.83
C ARG A 248 37.48 -27.19 -3.60
N GLU A 249 36.78 -26.63 -2.62
CA GLU A 249 37.40 -26.13 -1.37
C GLU A 249 37.57 -27.23 -0.30
N GLY A 250 37.17 -28.47 -0.59
CA GLY A 250 37.26 -29.58 0.37
C GLY A 250 36.36 -29.42 1.60
N LEU A 251 35.28 -28.64 1.50
CA LEU A 251 34.34 -28.33 2.59
C LEU A 251 33.18 -29.34 2.68
N VAL A 252 33.41 -30.58 2.27
CA VAL A 252 32.41 -31.66 2.20
C VAL A 252 32.53 -32.57 3.41
#